data_AF-A0A923TXQ8-F1
#
_entry.id   AF-A0A923TXQ8-F1
#
_cell.length_a   1.000
_cell.length_b   1.000
_cell.length_c   1.000
_cell.angle_alpha   90.00
_cell.angle_beta   90.00
_cell.angle_gamma   90.00
#
_symmetry.space_group_name_H-M   'P 1'
#
loop_
_entity.id
_entity.type
_entity.pdbx_description
1 polymer ?
#
loop_
_entity_poly.entity_id
_entity_poly.type
_entity_poly.pdbx_seq_one_letter_code
_entity_poly.pdbx_strand_id
1 'polypeptide(L)'
;MGKRIISLFFYLNLFLISCSPKEDNELPKNNHLIKNRDYLRKIAFCRCLDLVDSNLKKDDFSSGIYFEKSAYDPEALIILNNFVKGAKPQFKSYADHKLGVGECLELYESDTLAKQITMLDSLLGNE
;
A
#
# COMPACT_ATOMS: atom_id res chain seq x y z
N MET A 1 -36.84 -10.36 5.87
CA MET A 1 -36.00 -10.61 4.67
C MET A 1 -35.22 -9.33 4.38
N GLY A 2 -33.95 -9.25 4.78
CA GLY A 2 -33.11 -8.08 4.55
C GLY A 2 -31.70 -8.56 4.27
N LYS A 3 -31.43 -8.88 3.00
CA LYS A 3 -30.15 -9.45 2.56
C LYS A 3 -29.70 -8.72 1.30
N ARG A 4 -28.42 -8.33 1.31
CA ARG A 4 -27.55 -8.04 0.14
C ARG A 4 -27.64 -6.64 -0.49
N ILE A 5 -27.05 -5.63 0.17
CA ILE A 5 -26.59 -4.41 -0.54
C ILE A 5 -25.10 -4.08 -0.24
N ILE A 6 -24.53 -4.58 0.85
CA ILE A 6 -23.15 -4.22 1.25
C ILE A 6 -22.06 -4.86 0.35
N SER A 7 -22.40 -5.88 -0.44
CA SER A 7 -21.41 -6.70 -1.15
C SER A 7 -20.91 -6.14 -2.48
N LEU A 8 -21.46 -5.05 -3.04
CA LEU A 8 -21.03 -4.55 -4.37
C LEU A 8 -20.08 -3.35 -4.29
N PHE A 9 -20.15 -2.52 -3.25
CA PHE A 9 -19.20 -1.41 -3.07
C PHE A 9 -17.79 -1.88 -2.72
N PHE A 10 -17.66 -3.02 -2.03
CA PHE A 10 -16.36 -3.58 -1.63
C PHE A 10 -15.53 -4.11 -2.80
N TYR A 11 -16.18 -4.59 -3.87
CA TYR A 11 -15.47 -5.07 -5.08
C TYR A 11 -15.09 -3.94 -6.04
N LEU A 12 -15.83 -2.83 -6.03
CA LEU A 12 -15.56 -1.72 -6.95
C LEU A 12 -14.29 -0.93 -6.58
N ASN A 13 -13.94 -0.86 -5.29
CA ASN A 13 -12.70 -0.22 -4.83
C ASN A 13 -11.46 -1.12 -4.93
N LEU A 14 -11.61 -2.45 -4.93
CA LEU A 14 -10.47 -3.36 -5.03
C LEU A 14 -9.74 -3.25 -6.39
N PHE A 15 -10.45 -2.90 -7.47
CA PHE A 15 -9.86 -2.69 -8.80
C PHE A 15 -8.98 -1.43 -8.91
N LEU A 16 -9.13 -0.48 -7.98
CA LEU A 16 -8.32 0.74 -7.94
C LEU A 16 -6.99 0.54 -7.21
N ILE A 17 -6.88 -0.53 -6.42
CA ILE A 17 -5.70 -0.89 -5.63
C ILE A 17 -5.06 -2.15 -6.22
N SER A 18 -5.05 -2.23 -7.55
CA SER A 18 -4.12 -3.13 -8.21
C SER A 18 -2.72 -2.60 -7.95
N CYS A 19 -1.82 -3.47 -7.51
CA CYS A 19 -0.41 -3.15 -7.50
C CYS A 19 0.08 -2.78 -8.93
N SER A 20 -0.62 -3.16 -10.00
CA SER A 20 -0.25 -2.78 -11.36
C SER A 20 -0.17 -1.24 -11.54
N PRO A 21 1.00 -0.71 -11.94
CA PRO A 21 1.17 0.72 -12.14
C PRO A 21 0.35 1.17 -13.36
N LYS A 22 -0.55 2.13 -13.16
CA LYS A 22 -1.15 2.89 -14.26
C LYS A 22 -0.22 4.06 -14.61
N GLU A 23 -0.20 4.44 -15.89
CA GLU A 23 0.44 5.68 -16.32
C GLU A 23 -0.39 6.87 -15.82
N ASP A 24 0.05 7.46 -14.71
CA ASP A 24 -0.55 8.66 -14.17
C ASP A 24 -0.11 9.86 -15.04
N ASN A 25 -1.01 10.31 -15.93
CA ASN A 25 -0.86 11.55 -16.69
C ASN A 25 -0.42 12.71 -15.76
N GLU A 26 0.54 13.50 -16.23
CA GLU A 26 1.31 14.49 -15.49
C GLU A 26 0.47 15.38 -14.56
N LEU A 27 0.62 15.18 -13.24
CA LEU A 27 0.13 16.14 -12.24
C LEU A 27 1.13 17.32 -12.13
N PRO A 28 0.65 18.53 -11.81
CA PRO A 28 1.48 19.74 -11.71
C PRO A 28 2.62 19.59 -10.69
N LYS A 29 3.77 20.22 -10.97
CA LYS A 29 5.04 20.10 -10.23
C LYS A 29 4.97 20.36 -8.71
N ASN A 30 3.96 21.08 -8.20
CA ASN A 30 3.78 21.26 -6.75
C ASN A 30 3.21 20.02 -6.03
N ASN A 31 2.85 18.96 -6.75
CA ASN A 31 2.35 17.70 -6.19
C ASN A 31 3.39 16.58 -6.15
N HIS A 32 4.68 16.83 -6.44
CA HIS A 32 5.68 15.76 -6.47
C HIS A 32 5.82 15.04 -5.13
N LEU A 33 5.93 15.77 -4.01
CA LEU A 33 6.03 15.15 -2.69
C LEU A 33 4.77 14.35 -2.35
N ILE A 34 3.58 14.89 -2.62
CA ILE A 34 2.30 14.20 -2.40
C ILE A 34 2.23 12.91 -3.24
N LYS A 35 2.67 12.97 -4.49
CA LYS A 35 2.72 11.81 -5.41
C LYS A 35 3.73 10.77 -4.95
N ASN A 36 4.90 11.20 -4.47
CA ASN A 36 5.94 10.32 -3.93
C ASN A 36 5.47 9.60 -2.66
N ARG A 37 4.80 10.33 -1.76
CA ARG A 37 4.13 9.75 -0.59
C ARG A 37 3.07 8.72 -0.97
N ASP A 38 2.26 9.01 -1.99
CA ASP A 38 1.25 8.07 -2.50
C ASP A 38 1.89 6.77 -3.04
N TYR A 39 3.04 6.87 -3.72
CA TYR A 39 3.81 5.69 -4.12
C TYR A 39 4.32 4.88 -2.93
N LEU A 40 4.81 5.52 -1.86
CA LEU A 40 5.19 4.81 -0.63
C LEU A 40 3.98 4.10 0.00
N ARG A 41 2.78 4.70 0.00
CA ARG A 41 1.57 4.02 0.47
C ARG A 41 1.24 2.79 -0.36
N LYS A 42 1.31 2.91 -1.70
CA LYS A 42 1.09 1.79 -2.62
C LYS A 42 2.12 0.67 -2.43
N ILE A 43 3.40 1.01 -2.23
CA ILE A 43 4.44 0.04 -1.89
C ILE A 43 4.11 -0.69 -0.57
N ALA A 44 3.74 0.06 0.47
CA ALA A 44 3.37 -0.53 1.77
C ALA A 44 2.19 -1.51 1.66
N PHE A 45 1.19 -1.16 0.85
CA PHE A 45 0.06 -2.04 0.55
C PHE A 45 0.49 -3.33 -0.16
N CYS A 46 1.28 -3.22 -1.25
CA CYS A 46 1.79 -4.39 -1.96
C CYS A 46 2.63 -5.30 -1.05
N ARG A 47 3.48 -4.70 -0.20
CA ARG A 47 4.29 -5.43 0.78
C ARG A 47 3.44 -6.10 1.86
N CYS A 48 2.32 -5.52 2.23
CA CYS A 48 1.38 -6.17 3.12
C CYS A 48 0.72 -7.38 2.44
N LEU A 49 0.30 -7.25 1.19
CA LEU A 49 -0.28 -8.38 0.42
C LEU A 49 0.68 -9.56 0.30
N ASP A 50 1.99 -9.30 0.16
CA ASP A 50 3.03 -10.34 0.17
C ASP A 50 3.05 -11.16 1.47
N LEU A 51 2.62 -10.57 2.60
CA LEU A 51 2.52 -11.24 3.90
C LEU A 51 1.24 -12.08 4.02
N VAL A 52 0.18 -11.72 3.28
CA VAL A 52 -1.11 -12.44 3.29
C VAL A 52 -1.01 -13.75 2.53
N ASP A 53 -0.46 -13.71 1.31
CA ASP A 53 -0.32 -14.88 0.46
C ASP A 53 0.92 -14.74 -0.44
N SER A 54 1.84 -15.70 -0.31
CA SER A 54 3.04 -15.74 -1.14
C SER A 54 2.76 -15.97 -2.62
N ASN A 55 1.56 -16.42 -3.01
CA ASN A 55 1.15 -16.51 -4.41
C ASN A 55 0.82 -15.14 -5.02
N LEU A 56 0.50 -14.14 -4.18
CA LEU A 56 0.34 -12.74 -4.60
C LEU A 56 1.70 -12.08 -4.88
N LYS A 57 2.82 -12.66 -4.44
CA LYS A 57 4.19 -12.18 -4.75
C LYS A 57 4.51 -12.11 -6.23
N LYS A 58 3.76 -12.77 -7.11
CA LYS A 58 3.97 -12.64 -8.56
C LYS A 58 3.80 -11.21 -9.07
N ASP A 59 3.20 -10.31 -8.27
CA ASP A 59 3.07 -8.88 -8.54
C ASP A 59 4.22 -8.01 -7.98
N ASP A 60 5.36 -8.59 -7.55
CA ASP A 60 6.52 -7.82 -7.04
C ASP A 60 7.02 -6.73 -8.00
N PHE A 61 6.80 -6.92 -9.32
CA PHE A 61 7.06 -5.95 -10.39
C PHE A 61 6.45 -4.57 -10.13
N SER A 62 5.27 -4.56 -9.53
CA SER A 62 4.52 -3.37 -9.19
C SER A 62 5.20 -2.52 -8.13
N SER A 63 5.71 -3.15 -7.08
CA SER A 63 6.39 -2.46 -5.99
C SER A 63 7.73 -1.84 -6.47
N GLY A 64 8.40 -2.51 -7.41
CA GLY A 64 9.59 -1.99 -8.08
C GLY A 64 9.31 -0.72 -8.88
N ILE A 65 8.21 -0.69 -9.64
CA ILE A 65 7.86 0.51 -10.42
C ILE A 65 7.46 1.67 -9.52
N TYR A 66 6.70 1.42 -8.45
CA TYR A 66 6.40 2.48 -7.49
C TYR A 66 7.67 2.99 -6.80
N PHE A 67 8.64 2.14 -6.52
CA PHE A 67 9.93 2.56 -5.98
C PHE A 67 10.70 3.44 -6.96
N GLU A 68 10.82 3.03 -8.22
CA GLU A 68 11.45 3.85 -9.27
C GLU A 68 10.79 5.23 -9.39
N LYS A 69 9.46 5.29 -9.26
CA LYS A 69 8.70 6.54 -9.35
C LYS A 69 8.69 7.37 -8.06
N SER A 70 8.97 6.79 -6.89
CA SER A 70 8.87 7.49 -5.61
C SER A 70 10.07 8.40 -5.34
N ALA A 71 11.18 8.19 -6.05
CA ALA A 71 12.43 8.93 -5.89
C ALA A 71 13.01 8.92 -4.46
N TYR A 72 12.61 7.95 -3.62
CA TYR A 72 13.22 7.72 -2.31
C TYR A 72 14.42 6.79 -2.39
N ASP A 73 15.34 6.94 -1.44
CA ASP A 73 16.47 6.04 -1.30
C ASP A 73 16.04 4.61 -0.92
N PRO A 74 16.83 3.58 -1.28
CA PRO A 74 16.58 2.20 -0.86
C PRO A 74 16.44 2.02 0.66
N GLU A 75 17.06 2.89 1.47
CA GLU A 75 16.92 2.88 2.92
C GLU A 75 15.47 3.14 3.37
N ALA A 76 14.75 4.03 2.67
CA ALA A 76 13.33 4.30 2.92
C ALA A 76 12.49 3.02 2.78
N LEU A 77 12.79 2.22 1.76
CA LEU A 77 12.13 0.93 1.54
C LEU A 77 12.42 -0.06 2.66
N ILE A 78 13.66 -0.12 3.17
CA ILE A 78 14.02 -1.03 4.26
C ILE A 78 13.22 -0.67 5.51
N ILE A 79 13.17 0.62 5.86
CA ILE A 79 12.41 1.12 7.00
C ILE A 79 10.91 0.83 6.82
N LEU A 80 10.35 1.13 5.64
CA LEU A 80 8.95 0.89 5.32
C LEU A 80 8.60 -0.60 5.38
N ASN A 81 9.45 -1.48 4.86
CA ASN A 81 9.25 -2.93 4.90
C ASN A 81 9.27 -3.47 6.33
N ASN A 82 10.18 -2.96 7.17
CA ASN A 82 10.23 -3.34 8.58
C ASN A 82 8.99 -2.86 9.33
N PHE A 83 8.51 -1.65 9.02
CA PHE A 83 7.25 -1.12 9.55
C PHE A 83 6.06 -2.01 9.17
N VAL A 84 5.89 -2.35 7.89
CA VAL A 84 4.78 -3.22 7.42
C VAL A 84 4.80 -4.59 8.09
N LYS A 85 5.99 -5.21 8.23
CA LYS A 85 6.15 -6.48 8.97
C LYS A 85 5.83 -6.34 10.45
N GLY A 86 6.22 -5.22 11.07
CA GLY A 86 5.99 -4.91 12.47
C GLY A 86 4.54 -4.57 12.80
N ALA A 87 3.80 -4.00 11.84
CA ALA A 87 2.38 -3.66 11.98
C ALA A 87 1.49 -4.89 12.22
N LYS A 88 2.00 -6.11 11.93
CA LYS A 88 1.35 -7.41 12.17
C LYS A 88 -0.17 -7.34 11.97
N PRO A 89 -0.65 -7.13 10.74
CA PRO A 89 -2.07 -7.17 10.48
C PRO A 89 -2.57 -8.54 10.99
N GLN A 90 -3.53 -8.52 11.91
CA GLN A 90 -4.00 -9.73 12.60
C GLN A 90 -4.92 -10.53 11.69
N PHE A 91 -4.35 -11.22 10.70
CA PHE A 91 -5.08 -11.87 9.62
C PHE A 91 -6.19 -12.77 10.14
N LYS A 92 -7.41 -12.23 10.27
CA LYS A 92 -8.57 -12.99 10.69
C LYS A 92 -9.01 -13.85 9.51
N SER A 93 -9.04 -15.16 9.70
CA SER A 93 -9.63 -16.08 8.74
C SER A 93 -11.11 -16.27 9.07
N TYR A 94 -11.98 -16.14 8.07
CA TYR A 94 -13.36 -16.64 8.16
C TYR A 94 -13.47 -17.88 7.27
N ALA A 95 -13.61 -19.06 7.90
CA ALA A 95 -13.42 -20.35 7.23
C ALA A 95 -12.04 -20.40 6.52
N ASP A 96 -12.01 -20.82 5.25
CA ASP A 96 -10.78 -20.91 4.43
C ASP A 96 -10.39 -19.57 3.76
N HIS A 97 -11.13 -18.49 4.00
CA HIS A 97 -10.86 -17.19 3.39
C HIS A 97 -9.97 -16.33 4.29
N LYS A 98 -8.78 -15.99 3.79
CA LYS A 98 -7.89 -15.00 4.40
C LYS A 98 -8.47 -13.61 4.17
N LEU A 99 -8.91 -12.92 5.24
CA LEU A 99 -9.35 -11.52 5.17
C LEU A 99 -8.17 -10.54 5.09
N GLY A 100 -6.93 -11.03 4.92
CA GLY A 100 -5.74 -10.20 5.03
C GLY A 100 -5.63 -9.07 4.00
N VAL A 101 -6.33 -9.16 2.86
CA VAL A 101 -6.45 -8.03 1.94
C VAL A 101 -7.13 -6.84 2.61
N GLY A 102 -8.16 -7.07 3.43
CA GLY A 102 -8.87 -6.03 4.16
C GLY A 102 -7.97 -5.35 5.20
N GLU A 103 -7.11 -6.11 5.87
CA GLU A 103 -6.19 -5.55 6.85
C GLU A 103 -5.04 -4.78 6.21
N CYS A 104 -4.62 -5.19 5.02
CA CYS A 104 -3.69 -4.39 4.21
C CYS A 104 -4.33 -3.08 3.75
N LEU A 105 -5.63 -3.09 3.44
CA LEU A 105 -6.37 -1.88 3.12
C LEU A 105 -6.49 -0.96 4.35
N GLU A 106 -6.80 -1.51 5.52
CA GLU A 106 -6.80 -0.74 6.78
C GLU A 106 -5.43 -0.11 7.05
N LEU A 107 -4.33 -0.84 6.82
CA LEU A 107 -2.97 -0.31 6.94
C LEU A 107 -2.71 0.83 5.94
N TYR A 108 -3.11 0.66 4.68
CA TYR A 108 -2.97 1.65 3.61
C TYR A 108 -3.67 2.97 3.96
N GLU A 109 -4.87 2.88 4.54
CA GLU A 109 -5.68 4.04 4.95
C GLU A 109 -5.27 4.61 6.31
N SER A 110 -4.45 3.91 7.10
CA SER A 110 -4.13 4.28 8.48
C SER A 110 -3.31 5.57 8.63
N ASP A 111 -3.62 6.34 9.68
CA ASP A 111 -2.81 7.48 10.14
C ASP A 111 -1.40 7.07 10.55
N THR A 112 -1.23 5.84 11.03
CA THR A 112 0.09 5.31 11.44
C THR A 112 1.03 5.20 10.24
N LEU A 113 0.54 4.69 9.10
CA LEU A 113 1.33 4.64 7.87
C LEU A 113 1.62 6.06 7.35
N ALA A 114 0.65 6.97 7.39
CA ALA A 114 0.85 8.36 6.98
C ALA A 114 1.94 9.06 7.82
N LYS A 115 1.94 8.85 9.14
CA LYS A 115 2.99 9.34 10.05
C LYS A 115 4.35 8.73 9.73
N GLN A 116 4.41 7.42 9.48
CA GLN A 116 5.65 6.74 9.12
C GLN A 116 6.26 7.31 7.84
N ILE A 117 5.44 7.56 6.81
CA ILE A 117 5.88 8.16 5.55
C ILE A 117 6.37 9.59 5.78
N THR A 118 5.70 10.37 6.62
CA THR A 118 6.13 11.73 6.96
C THR A 118 7.48 11.72 7.69
N MET A 119 7.73 10.76 8.58
CA MET A 119 9.03 10.59 9.22
C MET A 119 10.13 10.23 8.22
N LEU A 120 9.81 9.44 7.19
CA LEU A 120 10.76 9.11 6.12
C LEU A 120 11.17 10.35 5.33
N ASP A 121 10.27 11.30 5.11
CA ASP A 121 10.60 12.56 4.44
C ASP A 121 11.63 13.36 5.24
N SER A 122 11.40 13.52 6.54
CA SER A 122 12.30 14.26 7.43
C SER A 122 13.66 13.58 7.58
N LEU A 123 13.70 12.24 7.65
CA LEU A 123 14.95 11.48 7.78
C LEU A 123 15.84 11.59 6.54
N LEU A 124 15.24 11.77 5.37
CA LEU A 124 15.94 11.76 4.08
C LEU A 124 16.10 13.18 3.49
N GLY A 125 15.66 14.22 4.21
CA GLY A 125 15.81 15.62 3.78
C GLY A 125 14.92 16.03 2.61
N ASN A 126 13.76 15.37 2.45
CA ASN A 126 12.80 15.63 1.35
C ASN A 126 11.73 16.68 1.71
N GLU A 127 12.02 17.57 2.67
CA GLU A 127 11.08 18.58 3.21
C GLU A 127 10.83 19.76 2.26
#